data_AF-A0A661WSV3-F1
#
_entry.id   AF-A0A661WSV3-F1
#
_cell.length_a   1.000
_cell.length_b   1.000
_cell.length_c   1.000
_cell.angle_alpha   90.00
_cell.angle_beta   90.00
_cell.angle_gamma   90.00
#
_symmetry.space_group_name_H-M   'P 1'
#
loop_
_entity.id
_entity.type
_entity.pdbx_description
1 polymer ?
#
loop_
_entity_poly.entity_id
_entity_poly.type
_entity_poly.pdbx_seq_one_letter_code
_entity_poly.pdbx_strand_id
1 'polypeptide(L)' 'MVRKMDEKEKLRILLSYWIAHNKDHAEEFRDWAGRAGELMPDIQAAADAVELANESLEAALEKLGGTGK' A
#
# COMPACT_ATOMS: atom_id res chain seq x y z
N MET A 1 -31.96 9.37 0.97
CA MET A 1 -30.95 10.25 1.60
C MET A 1 -29.63 9.47 1.62
N VAL A 2 -28.67 9.78 0.75
CA VAL A 2 -27.35 9.13 0.80
C VAL A 2 -26.62 9.73 2.01
N ARG A 3 -26.21 8.90 2.97
CA ARG A 3 -25.37 9.37 4.08
C ARG A 3 -24.04 9.83 3.50
N LYS A 4 -23.64 11.07 3.80
CA LYS A 4 -22.27 11.54 3.59
C LYS A 4 -21.37 10.69 4.49
N MET A 5 -20.49 9.90 3.89
CA MET A 5 -19.55 9.07 4.63
C MET A 5 -18.64 9.97 5.47
N ASP A 6 -18.40 9.59 6.72
CA ASP A 6 -17.46 10.31 7.58
C ASP A 6 -16.05 10.27 6.97
N GLU A 7 -15.29 11.36 7.12
CA GLU A 7 -13.97 11.47 6.51
C GLU A 7 -13.00 10.40 7.04
N LYS A 8 -13.12 9.99 8.31
CA LYS A 8 -12.31 8.91 8.88
C LYS A 8 -12.74 7.55 8.35
N GLU A 9 -14.03 7.35 8.13
CA GLU A 9 -14.54 6.12 7.50
C GLU A 9 -14.06 5.99 6.06
N LYS A 10 -14.12 7.10 5.30
CA LYS A 10 -13.55 7.16 3.95
C LYS A 10 -12.05 6.87 3.97
N LEU A 11 -11.30 7.47 4.89
CA LEU A 11 -9.86 7.27 4.98
C LEU A 11 -9.51 5.82 5.34
N ARG A 12 -10.26 5.17 6.23
CA ARG A 12 -10.08 3.74 6.56
C ARG A 12 -10.19 2.85 5.32
N ILE A 13 -11.21 3.10 4.48
CA ILE A 13 -11.41 2.36 3.23
C ILE A 13 -10.24 2.60 2.27
N LEU A 14 -9.82 3.86 2.12
CA LEU A 14 -8.70 4.23 1.24
C LEU A 14 -7.37 3.60 1.70
N LEU A 15 -7.05 3.64 2.99
CA LEU A 15 -5.83 3.03 3.53
C LEU A 15 -5.79 1.53 3.24
N SER A 16 -6.90 0.83 3.49
CA SER A 16 -7.00 -0.61 3.22
C SER A 16 -6.80 -0.93 1.73
N TYR A 17 -7.40 -0.10 0.86
CA TYR A 17 -7.25 -0.22 -0.59
C TYR A 17 -5.81 0.05 -1.05
N TRP A 18 -5.17 1.12 -0.57
CA TRP A 18 -3.79 1.46 -0.93
C TRP A 18 -2.79 0.43 -0.45
N ILE A 19 -2.93 -0.11 0.77
CA ILE A 19 -2.07 -1.18 1.27
C ILE A 19 -2.14 -2.41 0.36
N ALA A 20 -3.35 -2.82 -0.03
CA ALA A 20 -3.52 -3.94 -0.96
C ALA A 20 -2.88 -3.65 -2.33
N HIS A 21 -3.17 -2.49 -2.91
CA HIS A 21 -2.64 -2.12 -4.23
C HIS A 21 -1.11 -1.97 -4.25
N ASN A 22 -0.53 -1.44 -3.18
CA ASN A 22 0.91 -1.34 -3.02
C ASN A 22 1.58 -2.71 -2.92
N LYS A 23 0.93 -3.72 -2.30
CA LYS A 23 1.44 -5.10 -2.29
C LYS A 23 1.49 -5.66 -3.71
N ASP A 24 0.44 -5.47 -4.49
CA ASP A 24 0.42 -5.87 -5.91
C ASP A 24 1.57 -5.20 -6.70
N HIS A 25 1.79 -3.89 -6.48
CA HIS A 25 2.92 -3.18 -7.09
C HIS A 25 4.29 -3.70 -6.66
N ALA A 26 4.50 -3.96 -5.37
CA ALA A 26 5.77 -4.47 -4.87
C ALA A 26 6.07 -5.87 -5.42
N GLU A 27 5.07 -6.73 -5.55
CA GLU A 27 5.18 -8.04 -6.22
C GLU A 27 5.55 -7.88 -7.70
N GLU A 28 4.82 -7.04 -8.44
CA GLU A 28 5.10 -6.79 -9.86
C GLU A 28 6.51 -6.21 -10.07
N PHE A 29 6.97 -5.31 -9.20
CA PHE A 29 8.32 -4.75 -9.28
C PHE A 29 9.37 -5.83 -9.05
N ARG A 30 9.19 -6.73 -8.08
CA ARG A 30 10.12 -7.85 -7.84
C ARG A 30 10.18 -8.80 -9.02
N ASP A 31 9.05 -9.11 -9.65
CA ASP A 31 8.98 -9.94 -10.85
C ASP A 31 9.77 -9.31 -12.01
N TRP A 32 9.68 -7.99 -12.18
CA TRP A 32 10.46 -7.27 -13.18
C TRP A 32 11.93 -7.15 -12.81
N ALA A 33 12.27 -6.94 -11.54
CA ALA A 33 13.66 -6.88 -11.08
C ALA A 33 14.43 -8.16 -11.47
N GLY A 34 13.80 -9.33 -11.39
CA GLY A 34 14.38 -10.60 -11.85
C GLY A 34 14.72 -10.67 -13.34
N ARG A 35 14.17 -9.76 -14.15
CA ARG A 35 14.35 -9.66 -15.62
C ARG A 35 15.04 -8.36 -16.06
N ALA A 36 15.38 -7.47 -15.13
CA ALA A 36 15.78 -6.09 -15.40
C ALA A 36 17.29 -5.92 -15.72
N GLY A 37 18.08 -6.98 -15.61
CA GLY A 37 19.53 -6.93 -15.86
C GLY A 37 20.22 -5.93 -14.92
N GLU A 38 20.96 -4.97 -15.48
CA GLU A 38 21.67 -3.94 -14.71
C GLU A 38 20.73 -3.00 -13.92
N LEU A 39 19.45 -2.90 -14.31
CA LEU A 39 18.45 -2.07 -13.62
C LEU A 39 17.84 -2.77 -12.40
N MET A 40 18.18 -4.04 -12.14
CA MET A 40 17.65 -4.82 -11.01
C MET A 40 17.72 -4.07 -9.68
N PRO A 41 18.86 -3.43 -9.28
CA PRO A 41 18.94 -2.77 -7.97
C PRO A 41 17.93 -1.64 -7.81
N ASP A 42 17.70 -0.85 -8.85
CA ASP A 42 16.78 0.29 -8.81
C ASP A 42 15.33 -0.16 -8.72
N ILE A 43 14.95 -1.19 -9.49
CA ILE A 43 13.60 -1.75 -9.46
C ILE A 43 13.33 -2.47 -8.12
N GLN A 44 14.32 -3.17 -7.57
CA GLN A 44 14.22 -3.78 -6.25
C GLN A 44 14.03 -2.70 -5.16
N ALA A 45 14.79 -1.61 -5.24
CA ALA A 45 14.66 -0.49 -4.30
C ALA A 45 13.26 0.16 -4.36
N ALA A 46 12.65 0.22 -5.56
CA ALA A 46 11.27 0.68 -5.70
C ALA A 46 10.26 -0.24 -4.99
N ALA A 47 10.44 -1.56 -5.08
CA ALA A 47 9.60 -2.52 -4.34
C ALA A 47 9.72 -2.32 -2.83
N ASP A 48 10.94 -2.19 -2.32
CA ASP A 48 11.21 -2.01 -0.90
C ASP A 48 10.63 -0.69 -0.37
N ALA A 49 10.70 0.38 -1.16
CA ALA A 49 10.11 1.68 -0.80
C ALA A 49 8.58 1.64 -0.70
N VAL A 50 7.92 0.87 -1.57
CA VAL A 50 6.45 0.70 -1.54
C VAL A 50 6.01 -0.12 -0.32
N GLU A 51 6.77 -1.13 0.07
CA GLU A 51 6.51 -1.87 1.32
C GLU A 51 6.71 -1.00 2.55
N LEU A 52 7.76 -0.17 2.59
CA LEU A 52 7.97 0.77 3.68
C LEU A 52 6.82 1.78 3.79
N ALA A 53 6.26 2.20 2.64
CA ALA A 53 5.05 3.01 2.65
C ALA A 53 3.87 2.24 3.28
N ASN A 54 3.72 0.94 2.99
CA ASN A 54 2.69 0.10 3.61
C ASN A 54 2.80 0.05 5.14
N GLU A 55 4.00 -0.06 5.70
CA GLU A 55 4.19 -0.04 7.17
C GLU A 55 3.62 1.25 7.79
N SER A 56 3.86 2.39 7.13
CA SER A 56 3.33 3.69 7.57
C SER A 56 1.79 3.77 7.44
N LEU A 57 1.23 3.20 6.36
CA LEU A 57 -0.21 3.16 6.12
C LEU A 57 -0.92 2.21 7.09
N GLU A 58 -0.33 1.06 7.38
CA GLU A 58 -0.81 0.08 8.36
C GLU A 58 -0.85 0.72 9.76
N ALA A 59 0.21 1.41 10.18
CA ALA A 59 0.23 2.14 11.44
C ALA A 59 -0.84 3.26 11.49
N ALA A 60 -1.13 3.93 10.38
CA ALA A 60 -2.21 4.91 10.30
C ALA A 60 -3.60 4.25 10.41
N LEU A 61 -3.78 3.10 9.76
CA LEU A 61 -5.02 2.32 9.80
C LEU A 61 -5.30 1.79 11.21
N GLU A 62 -4.28 1.29 11.92
CA GLU A 62 -4.39 0.88 13.31
C GLU A 62 -4.85 2.03 14.22
N LYS A 63 -4.24 3.22 14.08
CA LYS A 63 -4.64 4.42 14.84
C LYS A 63 -6.08 4.88 14.55
N LEU A 64 -6.62 4.52 13.38
CA LEU A 64 -8.02 4.76 13.00
C LEU A 64 -8.98 3.65 13.47
N GLY A 65 -8.50 2.64 14.19
CA GLY A 65 -9.29 1.53 14.72
C GLY A 65 -9.34 0.29 13.82
N GLY A 66 -8.39 0.15 12.89
CA GLY A 66 -8.26 -1.00 11.99
C GLY A 66 -9.33 -1.06 10.90
N THR A 67 -9.35 -2.16 10.14
CA THR A 67 -10.51 -2.54 9.31
C THR A 67 -11.61 -2.97 10.27
N GLY A 68 -12.65 -2.15 10.44
CA GLY A 68 -13.72 -2.42 11.41
C GLY A 68 -14.26 -3.85 11.30
N LYS A 69 -14.55 -4.47 12.46
CA LYS A 69 -15.35 -5.70 12.53
C LYS A 69 -16.77 -5.47 12.04
#